data_AF-A0A7C6XZ57-F1
#
_entry.id   AF-A0A7C6XZ57-F1
#
_cell.length_a   1.000
_cell.length_b   1.000
_cell.length_c   1.000
_cell.angle_alpha   90.00
_cell.angle_beta   90.00
_cell.angle_gamma   90.00
#
_symmetry.space_group_name_H-M   'P 1'
#
loop_
_entity.id
_entity.type
_entity.pdbx_description
1 polymer ?
#
loop_
_entity_poly.entity_id
_entity_poly.type
_entity_poly.pdbx_seq_one_letter_code
_entity_poly.pdbx_strand_id
1 'polypeptide(L)'
;MRTRILAWSFIPTMIILGAVALFTFQTYWRVTERLVMERNREMTRFLAQQLGVEMTRYADILHAVANHPDIQSPAPGYRQTALRWLVTQLDDFDGGVVVLDAGGHVVAA
;
A
#
# COMPACT_ATOMS: atom_id res chain seq x y z
N MET A 1 -50.03 -31.69 34.97
CA MET A 1 -48.66 -32.02 35.44
C MET A 1 -47.69 -32.49 34.34
N ARG A 2 -48.11 -32.67 33.07
CA ARG A 2 -47.25 -33.15 31.96
C ARG A 2 -46.33 -32.07 31.36
N THR A 3 -46.74 -30.81 31.35
CA THR A 3 -45.95 -29.66 30.87
C THR A 3 -44.67 -29.42 31.67
N ARG A 4 -44.66 -29.76 32.96
CA ARG A 4 -43.50 -29.57 33.84
C ARG A 4 -42.37 -30.55 33.54
N ILE A 5 -42.70 -31.76 33.07
CA ILE A 5 -41.73 -32.81 32.69
C ILE A 5 -41.11 -32.47 31.33
N LEU A 6 -41.93 -32.03 30.37
CA LEU A 6 -41.45 -31.55 29.07
C LEU A 6 -40.57 -30.31 29.21
N ALA A 7 -40.94 -29.36 30.08
CA ALA A 7 -40.10 -28.20 30.35
C ALA A 7 -38.76 -28.59 30.97
N TRP A 8 -38.74 -29.58 31.86
CA TRP A 8 -37.50 -30.05 32.49
C TRP A 8 -36.54 -30.70 31.48
N SER A 9 -37.01 -31.44 30.47
CA SER A 9 -36.10 -31.93 29.42
C SER A 9 -35.74 -30.84 28.39
N PHE A 10 -36.66 -29.91 28.13
CA PHE A 10 -36.48 -28.90 27.08
C PHE A 10 -35.45 -27.82 27.45
N ILE A 11 -35.44 -27.40 28.72
CA ILE A 11 -34.47 -26.41 29.23
C ILE A 11 -33.01 -26.84 29.01
N PRO A 12 -32.56 -28.04 29.42
CA PRO A 12 -31.17 -28.46 29.21
C PRO A 12 -30.85 -28.64 27.73
N THR A 13 -31.78 -29.11 26.90
CA THR A 13 -31.56 -29.18 25.45
C THR A 13 -31.37 -27.80 24.83
N MET A 14 -32.19 -26.82 25.24
CA MET A 14 -32.08 -25.44 24.76
C MET A 14 -30.78 -24.78 25.20
N ILE A 15 -30.30 -25.08 26.42
CA ILE A 15 -28.99 -24.63 26.91
C ILE A 15 -27.85 -25.24 26.09
N ILE A 16 -27.89 -26.55 25.82
CA ILE A 16 -26.86 -27.22 25.00
C ILE A 16 -26.87 -26.67 23.57
N LEU A 17 -28.05 -26.52 22.95
CA LEU A 17 -28.17 -25.93 21.61
C LEU A 17 -27.70 -24.49 21.58
N GLY A 18 -28.03 -23.69 22.60
CA GLY A 18 -27.54 -22.32 22.75
C GLY A 18 -26.02 -22.26 22.91
N ALA A 19 -25.43 -23.14 23.71
CA ALA A 19 -23.98 -23.23 23.89
C ALA A 19 -23.27 -23.67 22.61
N VAL A 20 -23.82 -24.65 21.88
CA VAL A 20 -23.30 -25.08 20.57
C VAL A 20 -23.44 -23.97 19.55
N ALA A 21 -24.57 -23.25 19.51
CA ALA A 21 -24.79 -22.11 18.62
C ALA A 21 -23.84 -20.94 18.95
N LEU A 22 -23.61 -20.65 20.23
CA LEU A 22 -22.61 -19.67 20.68
C LEU A 22 -21.21 -20.12 20.31
N PHE A 23 -20.87 -21.39 20.50
CA PHE A 23 -19.56 -21.94 20.14
C PHE A 23 -19.32 -21.89 18.62
N THR A 24 -20.29 -22.28 17.80
CA THR A 24 -20.20 -22.18 16.34
C THR A 24 -20.19 -20.73 15.90
N PHE A 25 -21.04 -19.86 16.45
CA PHE A 25 -21.05 -18.42 16.17
C PHE A 25 -19.74 -17.75 16.58
N GLN A 26 -19.17 -18.10 17.73
CA GLN A 26 -17.88 -17.59 18.20
C GLN A 26 -16.72 -18.18 17.37
N THR A 27 -16.89 -19.38 16.82
CA THR A 27 -16.00 -19.93 15.79
C THR A 27 -16.14 -19.14 14.48
N TYR A 28 -17.34 -18.72 14.09
CA TYR A 28 -17.55 -17.76 12.99
C TYR A 28 -16.88 -16.41 13.28
N TRP A 29 -16.90 -15.91 14.52
CA TRP A 29 -16.14 -14.72 14.91
C TRP A 29 -14.62 -14.95 14.85
N ARG A 30 -14.10 -16.12 15.25
CA ARG A 30 -12.66 -16.47 15.09
C ARG A 30 -12.26 -16.76 13.64
N VAL A 31 -13.20 -17.13 12.79
CA VAL A 31 -12.99 -17.25 11.34
C VAL A 31 -13.17 -15.90 10.63
N THR A 32 -13.86 -14.93 11.24
CA THR A 32 -13.86 -13.54 10.74
C THR A 32 -12.62 -12.78 11.19
N GLU A 33 -11.92 -13.22 12.25
CA GLU A 33 -10.55 -12.77 12.52
C GLU A 33 -9.52 -13.44 11.59
N ARG A 34 -9.82 -14.63 11.05
CA ARG A 34 -9.05 -15.28 9.97
C ARG A 34 -9.66 -15.17 8.58
N LEU A 35 -10.35 -14.07 8.31
CA LEU A 35 -10.60 -13.62 6.95
C LEU A 35 -10.34 -12.12 6.79
N VAL A 36 -10.39 -11.35 7.87
CA VAL A 36 -9.92 -9.96 7.86
C VAL A 36 -8.40 -9.87 7.96
N MET A 37 -7.68 -10.83 8.60
CA MET A 37 -6.20 -10.77 8.64
C MET A 37 -5.46 -11.50 7.53
N GLU A 38 -6.09 -12.40 6.78
CA GLU A 38 -5.52 -12.90 5.53
C GLU A 38 -5.71 -11.86 4.41
N ARG A 39 -6.86 -11.17 4.36
CA ARG A 39 -7.11 -10.10 3.39
C ARG A 39 -6.44 -8.77 3.71
N ASN A 40 -6.12 -8.44 4.97
CA ASN A 40 -5.34 -7.23 5.26
C ASN A 40 -3.85 -7.37 4.94
N ARG A 41 -3.29 -8.59 4.97
CA ARG A 41 -1.90 -8.82 4.58
C ARG A 41 -1.72 -8.87 3.06
N GLU A 42 -2.72 -9.36 2.33
CA GLU A 42 -2.71 -9.30 0.86
C GLU A 42 -2.99 -7.90 0.33
N MET A 43 -3.95 -7.15 0.91
CA MET A 43 -4.20 -5.76 0.49
C MET A 43 -3.02 -4.83 0.79
N THR A 44 -2.38 -4.95 1.96
CA THR A 44 -1.20 -4.13 2.27
C THR A 44 -0.01 -4.52 1.40
N ARG A 45 0.19 -5.81 1.09
CA ARG A 45 1.27 -6.25 0.20
C ARG A 45 1.03 -5.85 -1.24
N PHE A 46 -0.20 -5.96 -1.74
CA PHE A 46 -0.54 -5.56 -3.10
C PHE A 46 -0.46 -4.04 -3.27
N LEU A 47 -0.95 -3.26 -2.30
CA LEU A 47 -0.79 -1.80 -2.29
C LEU A 47 0.68 -1.38 -2.15
N ALA A 48 1.47 -2.06 -1.32
CA ALA A 48 2.91 -1.79 -1.21
C ALA A 48 3.68 -2.18 -2.48
N GLN A 49 3.28 -3.25 -3.16
CA GLN A 49 3.85 -3.63 -4.45
C GLN A 49 3.44 -2.64 -5.55
N GLN A 50 2.18 -2.22 -5.60
CA GLN A 50 1.69 -1.26 -6.58
C GLN A 50 2.32 0.12 -6.36
N LEU A 51 2.37 0.58 -5.10
CA LEU A 51 3.07 1.81 -4.74
C LEU A 51 4.58 1.70 -5.04
N GLY A 52 5.19 0.53 -4.79
CA GLY A 52 6.57 0.27 -5.15
C GLY A 52 6.81 0.37 -6.66
N VAL A 53 5.90 -0.19 -7.47
CA VAL A 53 5.98 -0.11 -8.94
C VAL A 53 5.82 1.33 -9.42
N GLU A 54 4.86 2.09 -8.86
CA GLU A 54 4.67 3.50 -9.21
C GLU A 54 5.87 4.37 -8.81
N MET A 55 6.38 4.21 -7.58
CA MET A 55 7.59 4.90 -7.13
C MET A 55 8.83 4.53 -7.95
N THR A 56 8.97 3.26 -8.34
CA THR A 56 10.07 2.81 -9.21
C THR A 56 9.98 3.49 -10.57
N ARG A 57 8.78 3.64 -11.15
CA ARG A 57 8.58 4.36 -12.41
C ARG A 57 9.03 5.82 -12.31
N TYR A 58 8.68 6.53 -11.24
CA TYR A 58 9.15 7.90 -11.04
C TYR A 58 10.67 7.97 -10.85
N ALA A 59 11.25 7.02 -10.11
CA ALA A 59 12.70 6.92 -9.94
C ALA A 59 13.42 6.62 -11.28
N ASP A 60 12.84 5.79 -12.14
CA ASP A 60 13.39 5.45 -13.46
C ASP A 60 13.39 6.66 -14.38
N ILE A 61 12.33 7.48 -14.36
CA ILE A 61 12.28 8.75 -15.11
C ILE A 61 13.41 9.68 -14.65
N LEU A 62 13.56 9.88 -13.33
CA LEU A 62 14.65 10.71 -12.79
C LEU A 62 16.03 10.14 -13.13
N HIS A 63 16.21 8.82 -13.07
CA HIS A 63 17.46 8.18 -13.43
C HIS A 63 17.78 8.34 -14.91
N ALA A 64 16.80 8.26 -15.81
CA ALA A 64 16.99 8.50 -17.22
C ALA A 64 17.43 9.95 -17.50
N VAL A 65 16.80 10.92 -16.84
CA VAL A 65 17.17 12.34 -16.91
C VAL A 65 18.58 12.57 -16.34
N ALA A 66 18.89 12.01 -15.17
CA ALA A 66 20.19 12.16 -14.50
C ALA A 66 21.34 11.53 -15.30
N ASN A 67 21.06 10.46 -16.03
CA ASN A 67 22.04 9.80 -16.91
C ASN A 67 22.14 10.43 -18.30
N HIS A 68 21.37 11.49 -18.58
CA HIS A 68 21.47 12.19 -19.86
C HIS A 68 22.85 12.87 -19.97
N PRO A 69 23.59 12.69 -21.08
CA PRO A 69 24.94 13.22 -21.23
C PRO A 69 25.01 14.76 -21.07
N ASP A 70 23.95 15.47 -21.45
CA ASP A 70 23.86 16.92 -21.28
C ASP A 70 23.64 17.36 -19.82
N ILE A 71 23.01 16.51 -18.99
CA ILE A 71 22.85 16.73 -17.55
C ILE A 71 24.15 16.39 -16.81
N GLN A 72 24.91 15.41 -17.28
CA GLN A 72 26.24 15.09 -16.74
C GLN A 72 27.34 16.04 -17.22
N SER A 73 27.03 16.94 -18.17
CA SER A 73 28.02 17.85 -18.73
C SER A 73 28.61 18.77 -17.65
N PRO A 74 29.95 18.92 -17.60
CA PRO A 74 30.60 19.79 -16.62
C PRO A 74 30.22 21.27 -16.80
N ALA A 75 29.72 21.67 -17.98
CA ALA A 75 29.32 23.03 -18.26
C ALA A 75 27.91 23.36 -17.69
N PRO A 76 27.79 24.32 -16.75
CA PRO A 76 26.52 24.62 -16.09
C PRO A 76 25.42 25.13 -17.03
N GLY A 77 25.79 25.87 -18.09
CA GLY A 77 24.82 26.36 -19.09
C GLY A 77 24.17 25.25 -19.92
N TYR A 78 24.90 24.16 -20.17
CA TYR A 78 24.35 22.99 -20.87
C TYR A 78 23.38 22.21 -20.00
N ARG A 79 23.69 22.06 -18.70
CA ARG A 79 22.80 21.42 -17.71
C ARG A 79 21.44 22.09 -17.59
N GLN A 80 21.42 23.41 -17.44
CA GLN A 80 20.14 24.14 -17.30
C GLN A 80 19.32 24.14 -18.60
N THR A 81 20.00 24.20 -19.74
CA THR A 81 19.34 24.10 -21.05
C THR A 81 18.74 22.71 -21.22
N ALA A 82 19.50 21.65 -20.94
CA ALA A 82 19.02 20.27 -20.99
C ALA A 82 17.81 20.06 -20.08
N LEU A 83 17.84 20.53 -18.83
CA LEU A 83 16.71 20.41 -17.91
C LEU A 83 15.44 21.06 -18.46
N ARG A 84 15.55 22.22 -19.12
CA ARG A 84 14.41 22.87 -19.80
C ARG A 84 13.88 22.09 -20.99
N TRP A 85 14.74 21.42 -21.75
CA TRP A 85 14.32 20.53 -22.85
C TRP A 85 13.64 19.25 -22.35
N LEU A 86 14.07 18.76 -21.19
CA LEU A 86 13.51 17.58 -20.54
C LEU A 86 12.24 17.89 -19.73
N VAL A 87 11.82 19.16 -19.61
CA VAL A 87 10.69 19.57 -18.76
C VAL A 87 9.38 18.86 -19.12
N THR A 88 9.16 18.56 -20.40
CA THR A 88 7.98 17.81 -20.87
C THR A 88 7.96 16.36 -20.37
N GLN A 89 9.13 15.78 -20.08
CA GLN A 89 9.24 14.44 -19.47
C GLN A 89 9.11 14.51 -17.94
N LEU A 90 9.18 15.71 -17.37
CA LEU A 90 9.10 16.01 -15.94
C LEU A 90 7.70 16.54 -15.55
N ASP A 91 6.72 16.47 -16.45
CA ASP A 91 5.35 16.98 -16.25
C ASP A 91 4.64 16.30 -15.05
N ASP A 92 5.01 15.05 -14.75
CA ASP A 92 4.52 14.33 -13.57
C ASP A 92 5.07 14.88 -12.23
N PHE A 93 6.06 15.80 -12.26
CA PHE A 93 6.71 16.39 -11.08
C PHE A 93 6.26 17.85 -10.87
N ASP A 94 5.04 18.03 -10.38
CA ASP A 94 4.44 19.35 -10.12
C ASP A 94 5.27 20.26 -9.19
N GLY A 95 6.10 19.65 -8.32
CA GLY A 95 6.98 20.37 -7.38
C GLY A 95 8.26 20.94 -8.02
N GLY A 96 8.52 20.63 -9.28
CA GLY A 96 9.77 20.96 -9.97
C GLY A 96 10.90 19.97 -9.65
N VAL A 97 11.99 20.05 -10.42
CA VAL A 97 13.14 19.16 -10.30
C VAL A 97 14.43 19.96 -10.24
N VAL A 98 15.30 19.57 -9.31
CA VAL A 98 16.61 20.20 -9.09
C VAL A 98 17.72 19.19 -9.35
N VAL A 99 18.80 19.66 -9.95
CA VAL A 99 20.04 18.89 -10.12
C VAL A 99 21.03 19.34 -9.06
N LEU A 100 21.61 18.37 -8.36
CA LEU A 100 22.59 18.58 -7.30
C LEU A 100 23.97 18.12 -7.77
N ASP A 101 25.03 18.79 -7.30
CA ASP A 101 26.39 18.26 -7.41
C ASP A 101 26.67 17.21 -6.31
N ALA A 102 27.84 16.57 -6.37
CA ALA A 102 28.26 15.58 -5.37
C ALA A 102 28.43 16.17 -3.95
N GLY A 103 28.51 17.50 -3.82
CA GLY A 103 28.55 18.22 -2.55
C GLY A 103 27.16 18.59 -2.02
N GLY A 104 26.08 18.29 -2.76
CA GLY A 104 24.71 18.65 -2.40
C GLY A 104 24.34 20.09 -2.74
N HIS A 105 25.11 20.80 -3.56
CA HIS A 105 24.74 22.14 -4.03
C HIS A 105 23.85 22.07 -5.25
N VAL A 106 22.86 22.96 -5.33
CA VAL A 106 21.99 23.10 -6.50
C VAL A 106 22.78 23.69 -7.66
N VAL A 107 22.83 22.96 -8.77
CA VAL A 107 23.55 23.35 -9.98
C VAL A 107 22.63 23.61 -11.17
N ALA A 108 21.39 23.11 -11.13
CA ALA A 108 20.32 23.48 -12.05
C ALA A 108 18.95 23.29 -11.39
N ALA A 109 17.99 24.11 -11.79
CA ALA A 109 16.58 24.08 -11.41
C ALA A 109 15.74 24.70 -12.54
#